data_AF-A0A7C6RVZ4-F1
#
_entry.id   AF-A0A7C6RVZ4-F1
#
_cell.length_a   1.000
_cell.length_b   1.000
_cell.length_c   1.000
_cell.angle_alpha   90.00
_cell.angle_beta   90.00
_cell.angle_gamma   90.00
#
_symmetry.space_group_name_H-M   'P 1'
#
loop_
_entity.id
_entity.type
_entity.pdbx_description
1 polymer ?
#
loop_
_entity_poly.entity_id
_entity_poly.type
_entity_poly.pdbx_seq_one_letter_code
_entity_poly.pdbx_strand_id
1 'polypeptide(L)'
;MSGPNGKRLIEVAFPLKQASIDSVHEKNVRHGHISTLHIWPARRPLAASRAALIATLLPDPGDKEKRDEMLKRLGGTVVKSVKRKKLPSGKVEEVVSEETQGGILHWGRESGPDLDWFRAEIRKAYGGRAPKVLDPFA
;
A
#
# COMPACT_ATOMS: atom_id res chain seq x y z
N MET A 1 -8.95 -23.67 -2.26
CA MET A 1 -9.05 -22.22 -1.96
C MET A 1 -9.45 -22.09 -0.51
N SER A 2 -8.48 -22.09 0.40
CA SER A 2 -8.67 -21.69 1.79
C SER A 2 -7.28 -21.57 2.39
N GLY A 3 -6.99 -20.47 3.08
CA GLY A 3 -5.96 -20.51 4.12
C GLY A 3 -6.35 -21.55 5.18
N PRO A 4 -5.54 -21.76 6.23
CA PRO A 4 -5.88 -22.65 7.35
C PRO A 4 -7.32 -22.47 7.88
N ASN A 5 -7.89 -21.25 7.78
CA ASN A 5 -9.27 -20.92 8.17
C ASN A 5 -10.19 -20.44 7.04
N GLY A 6 -9.78 -20.55 5.76
CA GLY A 6 -10.59 -20.05 4.63
C GLY A 6 -10.61 -18.53 4.42
N LYS A 7 -10.19 -17.76 5.42
CA LYS A 7 -10.18 -16.30 5.40
C LYS A 7 -9.15 -15.72 4.43
N ARG A 8 -9.43 -14.52 3.92
CA ARG A 8 -8.51 -13.67 3.15
C ARG A 8 -7.74 -12.74 4.08
N LEU A 9 -6.58 -12.28 3.61
CA LEU A 9 -5.75 -11.37 4.38
C LEU A 9 -6.55 -10.11 4.76
N ILE A 10 -7.30 -9.52 3.81
CA ILE A 10 -8.11 -8.30 4.05
C ILE A 10 -9.15 -8.42 5.16
N GLU A 11 -9.66 -9.63 5.43
CA GLU A 11 -10.67 -9.88 6.46
C GLU A 11 -10.07 -9.90 7.88
N VAL A 12 -8.76 -10.13 7.98
CA VAL A 12 -8.06 -10.30 9.26
C VAL A 12 -7.08 -9.17 9.52
N ALA A 13 -6.41 -8.66 8.48
CA ALA A 13 -5.35 -7.68 8.61
C ALA A 13 -5.20 -6.83 7.33
N PHE A 14 -5.01 -5.52 7.50
CA PHE A 14 -4.83 -4.58 6.40
C PHE A 14 -3.86 -3.46 6.81
N PRO A 15 -2.92 -3.02 5.95
CA PRO A 15 -1.95 -1.98 6.29
C PRO A 15 -2.59 -0.58 6.17
N LEU A 16 -3.64 -0.33 6.96
CA LEU A 16 -4.52 0.83 6.82
C LEU A 16 -3.74 2.15 6.95
N LYS A 17 -2.87 2.25 7.95
CA LYS A 17 -2.10 3.46 8.23
C LYS A 17 -1.11 3.75 7.11
N GLN A 18 -0.35 2.75 6.67
CA GLN A 18 0.63 2.85 5.59
C GLN A 18 -0.05 3.23 4.27
N ALA A 19 -1.13 2.51 3.91
CA ALA A 19 -1.91 2.78 2.70
C ALA A 19 -2.48 4.21 2.70
N SER A 20 -2.93 4.70 3.86
CA SER A 20 -3.45 6.06 4.01
C SER A 20 -2.36 7.13 3.83
N ILE A 21 -1.19 6.96 4.48
CA ILE A 21 -0.05 7.88 4.34
C ILE A 21 0.40 7.94 2.88
N ASP A 22 0.60 6.80 2.23
CA ASP A 22 1.06 6.74 0.84
C ASP A 22 0.02 7.28 -0.15
N SER A 23 -1.27 7.05 0.11
CA SER A 23 -2.36 7.64 -0.68
C SER A 23 -2.37 9.16 -0.63
N VAL A 24 -2.07 9.75 0.53
CA VAL A 24 -1.96 11.20 0.69
C VAL A 24 -0.70 11.71 -0.01
N HIS A 25 0.42 10.99 0.13
CA HIS A 25 1.67 11.33 -0.55
C HIS A 25 1.48 11.37 -2.08
N GLU A 26 0.93 10.31 -2.67
CA GLU A 26 0.64 10.18 -4.10
C GLU A 26 -0.23 11.35 -4.62
N LYS A 27 -1.28 11.73 -3.87
CA LYS A 27 -2.14 12.87 -4.24
C LYS A 27 -1.38 14.20 -4.29
N ASN A 28 -0.31 14.34 -3.50
CA ASN A 28 0.48 15.55 -3.38
C ASN A 28 1.71 15.58 -4.30
N VAL A 29 1.96 14.53 -5.08
CA VAL A 29 2.98 14.56 -6.14
C VAL A 29 2.50 15.49 -7.26
N ARG A 30 3.19 16.62 -7.45
CA ARG A 30 2.79 17.71 -8.37
C ARG A 30 3.84 18.09 -9.40
N HIS A 31 4.89 17.30 -9.58
CA HIS A 31 5.95 17.59 -10.54
C HIS A 31 6.11 16.44 -11.54
N GLY A 32 6.22 16.75 -12.83
CA GLY A 32 6.57 15.79 -13.89
C GLY A 32 5.48 14.79 -14.29
N HIS A 33 4.19 15.05 -14.04
CA HIS A 33 3.13 14.08 -14.34
C HIS A 33 1.92 14.73 -15.05
N ILE A 34 1.24 14.02 -15.95
CA ILE A 34 0.05 14.52 -16.67
C ILE A 34 -1.05 15.01 -15.71
N SER A 35 -1.13 14.44 -14.50
CA SER A 35 -2.05 14.89 -13.44
C SER A 35 -1.75 16.28 -12.86
N THR A 36 -0.65 16.93 -13.28
CA THR A 36 -0.40 18.35 -12.99
C THR A 36 -1.16 19.26 -13.94
N LEU A 37 -1.60 18.76 -15.10
CA LEU A 37 -2.39 19.51 -16.07
C LEU A 37 -3.86 19.62 -15.62
N HIS A 38 -4.43 18.56 -15.02
CA HIS A 38 -5.80 18.57 -14.52
C HIS A 38 -5.93 17.72 -13.24
N ILE A 39 -6.65 18.25 -12.25
CA ILE A 39 -6.91 17.58 -10.98
C ILE A 39 -8.30 16.94 -11.02
N TRP A 40 -8.34 15.61 -11.13
CA TRP A 40 -9.59 14.85 -11.00
C TRP A 40 -10.12 14.87 -9.56
N PRO A 41 -11.40 15.23 -9.31
CA PRO A 41 -11.98 15.32 -7.96
C PRO A 41 -11.99 14.01 -7.16
N ALA A 42 -11.85 12.85 -7.81
CA ALA A 42 -11.87 11.52 -7.19
C ALA A 42 -10.67 10.67 -7.62
N ARG A 43 -9.44 11.12 -7.33
CA ARG A 43 -8.24 10.31 -7.56
C ARG A 43 -8.31 9.02 -6.73
N ARG A 44 -8.25 7.87 -7.40
CA ARG A 44 -8.08 6.54 -6.78
C ARG A 44 -6.58 6.27 -6.62
N PRO A 45 -6.00 6.43 -5.43
CA PRO A 45 -4.57 6.28 -5.24
C PRO A 45 -4.15 4.83 -5.48
N LEU A 46 -3.08 4.66 -6.25
CA LEU A 46 -2.51 3.35 -6.54
C LEU A 46 -2.13 2.61 -5.26
N ALA A 47 -1.63 3.34 -4.25
CA ALA A 47 -1.33 2.78 -2.93
C ALA A 47 -2.54 2.02 -2.32
N ALA A 48 -3.71 2.68 -2.26
CA ALA A 48 -4.93 2.07 -1.71
C ALA A 48 -5.43 0.91 -2.58
N SER A 49 -5.47 1.08 -3.90
CA SER A 49 -5.92 0.02 -4.82
C SER A 49 -5.03 -1.21 -4.79
N ARG A 50 -3.71 -1.03 -4.75
CA ARG A 50 -2.72 -2.11 -4.66
C ARG A 50 -2.86 -2.87 -3.34
N ALA A 51 -2.97 -2.16 -2.22
CA ALA A 51 -3.17 -2.78 -0.91
C ALA A 51 -4.47 -3.61 -0.88
N ALA A 52 -5.58 -3.05 -1.37
CA ALA A 52 -6.88 -3.72 -1.39
C ALA A 52 -6.86 -4.99 -2.26
N LEU A 53 -6.28 -4.92 -3.46
CA LEU A 53 -6.19 -6.06 -4.37
C LEU A 53 -5.34 -7.18 -3.79
N ILE A 54 -4.13 -6.87 -3.30
CA ILE A 54 -3.22 -7.88 -2.75
C ILE A 54 -3.85 -8.54 -1.51
N ALA A 55 -4.41 -7.75 -0.60
CA ALA A 55 -5.03 -8.28 0.61
C ALA A 55 -6.29 -9.12 0.32
N THR A 56 -7.03 -8.80 -0.76
CA THR A 56 -8.18 -9.60 -1.21
C THR A 56 -7.75 -10.93 -1.82
N LEU A 57 -6.68 -10.92 -2.61
CA LEU A 57 -6.23 -12.09 -3.36
C LEU A 57 -5.45 -13.08 -2.49
N LEU A 58 -4.69 -12.61 -1.52
CA LEU A 58 -3.93 -13.49 -0.63
C LEU A 58 -4.82 -14.14 0.45
N PRO A 59 -4.66 -15.45 0.70
CA PRO A 59 -5.25 -16.09 1.87
C PRO A 59 -4.57 -15.61 3.15
N ASP A 60 -5.29 -15.62 4.27
CA ASP A 60 -4.70 -15.45 5.60
C ASP A 60 -3.77 -16.63 5.91
N PRO A 61 -2.50 -16.41 6.30
CA PRO A 61 -1.59 -17.48 6.68
C PRO A 61 -1.93 -18.11 8.05
N GLY A 62 -2.90 -17.58 8.80
CA GLY A 62 -3.35 -18.05 10.12
C GLY A 62 -2.43 -17.62 11.26
N ASP A 63 -1.13 -17.61 11.01
CA ASP A 63 -0.11 -17.15 11.95
C ASP A 63 0.02 -15.62 11.97
N LYS A 64 0.23 -15.05 13.17
CA LYS A 64 0.34 -13.59 13.35
C LYS A 64 1.67 -13.05 12.83
N GLU A 65 2.78 -13.76 13.04
CA GLU A 65 4.10 -13.30 12.62
C GLU A 65 4.20 -13.25 11.09
N LYS A 66 3.71 -14.28 10.41
CA LYS A 66 3.61 -14.31 8.93
C LYS A 66 2.72 -13.20 8.38
N ARG A 67 1.60 -12.90 9.06
CA ARG A 67 0.74 -11.76 8.70
C ARG A 67 1.49 -10.44 8.82
N ASP A 68 2.17 -10.22 9.94
CA ASP A 68 2.91 -8.98 10.18
C ASP A 68 4.06 -8.81 9.17
N GLU A 69 4.73 -9.91 8.79
CA GLU A 69 5.75 -9.90 7.72
C GLU A 69 5.15 -9.52 6.36
N MET A 70 4.02 -10.13 5.97
CA MET A 70 3.29 -9.78 4.75
C MET A 70 2.88 -8.32 4.72
N LEU A 71 2.36 -7.80 5.84
CA LEU A 71 1.96 -6.39 5.96
C LEU A 71 3.14 -5.44 5.89
N LYS A 72 4.27 -5.79 6.53
CA LYS A 72 5.51 -5.01 6.46
C LYS A 72 6.06 -4.99 5.04
N ARG A 73 5.98 -6.11 4.31
CA ARG A 73 6.39 -6.18 2.90
C ARG A 73 5.44 -5.43 1.97
N LEU A 74 4.16 -5.35 2.33
CA LEU A 74 3.17 -4.59 1.59
C LEU A 74 3.33 -3.09 1.82
N GLY A 75 3.12 -2.62 3.05
CA GLY A 75 3.05 -1.20 3.42
C GLY A 75 4.32 -0.58 4.00
N GLY A 76 5.35 -1.38 4.31
CA GLY A 76 6.55 -0.89 4.98
C GLY A 76 6.31 -0.57 6.46
N THR A 77 7.27 0.13 7.06
CA THR A 77 7.21 0.64 8.43
C THR A 77 6.94 2.13 8.44
N VAL A 78 6.06 2.57 9.33
CA VAL A 78 5.82 4.01 9.53
C VAL A 78 6.96 4.58 10.36
N VAL A 79 7.63 5.60 9.82
CA VAL A 79 8.70 6.34 10.48
C VAL A 79 8.28 7.79 10.65
N LYS A 80 8.72 8.41 11.74
CA LYS A 80 8.52 9.84 11.99
C LYS A 80 9.67 10.61 11.37
N SER A 81 9.35 11.57 10.51
CA SER A 81 10.27 12.50 9.87
C SER A 81 9.99 13.91 10.38
N VAL A 82 11.00 14.54 10.96
CA VAL A 82 10.91 15.92 11.48
C VAL A 82 11.29 16.89 10.36
N LYS A 83 10.30 17.64 9.85
CA LYS A 83 10.53 18.67 8.84
C LYS A 83 10.59 20.04 9.52
N ARG A 84 11.72 20.72 9.38
CA ARG A 84 11.88 22.10 9.84
C ARG A 84 11.36 23.05 8.77
N LYS A 85 10.31 23.81 9.10
CA LYS A 85 9.85 24.92 8.24
C LYS A 85 10.27 26.23 8.88
N LYS A 86 11.00 27.06 8.12
CA LYS A 86 11.19 28.47 8.45
C LYS A 86 9.94 29.23 8.03
N LEU A 87 9.26 29.82 8.99
CA LEU A 87 8.16 30.73 8.74
C LEU A 87 8.70 32.07 8.17
N PRO A 88 7.88 32.84 7.44
CA PRO A 88 8.24 34.18 6.98
C PRO A 88 8.64 35.13 8.13
N SER A 89 8.20 34.83 9.36
CA SER A 89 8.51 35.57 10.60
C SER A 89 9.87 35.20 11.23
N GLY A 90 10.67 34.33 10.60
CA GLY A 90 11.98 33.89 11.10
C GLY A 90 11.92 32.79 12.18
N LYS A 91 10.74 32.45 12.71
CA LYS A 91 10.55 31.31 13.62
C LYS A 91 10.68 29.98 12.86
N VAL A 92 11.35 29.01 13.49
CA VAL A 92 11.42 27.63 12.99
C VAL A 92 10.34 26.82 13.68
N GLU A 93 9.41 26.27 12.91
CA GLU A 93 8.47 25.26 13.40
C GLU A 93 8.93 23.87 12.99
N GLU A 94 8.95 22.96 13.97
CA GLU A 94 9.20 21.54 13.74
C GLU A 94 7.86 20.84 13.49
N VAL A 95 7.62 20.44 12.24
CA VAL A 95 6.44 19.65 11.87
C VAL A 95 6.84 18.19 11.83
N VAL A 96 6.29 17.39 12.75
CA VAL A 96 6.44 15.94 12.72
C VAL A 96 5.50 15.39 11.64
N SER A 97 6.08 14.82 10.58
CA SER A 97 5.35 14.11 9.53
C SER A 97 5.61 12.62 9.58
N GLU A 98 4.61 11.80 9.30
CA GLU A 98 4.76 10.34 9.19
C GLU A 98 4.99 9.95 7.73
N GLU A 99 5.95 9.08 7.48
CA GLU A 99 6.30 8.57 6.16
C GLU A 99 6.49 7.04 6.21
N THR A 100 6.34 6.35 5.07
CA THR A 100 6.54 4.89 4.99
C THR A 100 7.93 4.56 4.44
N GLN A 101 8.66 3.72 5.18
CA GLN A 101 9.93 3.17 4.74
C GLN A 101 9.77 1.72 4.31
N GLY A 102 10.22 1.42 3.08
CA GLY A 102 10.04 0.10 2.46
C GLY A 102 8.62 -0.15 1.97
N GLY A 103 8.32 -1.41 1.66
CA GLY A 103 7.05 -1.80 1.06
C GLY A 103 6.85 -1.29 -0.37
N ILE A 104 5.73 -1.71 -0.94
CA ILE A 104 5.38 -1.47 -2.36
C ILE A 104 4.24 -0.47 -2.52
N LEU A 105 3.69 0.10 -1.44
CA LEU A 105 2.59 1.07 -1.54
C LEU A 105 3.07 2.47 -1.90
N HIS A 106 4.29 2.82 -1.54
CA HIS A 106 4.84 4.15 -1.80
C HIS A 106 5.00 4.43 -3.30
N TRP A 107 4.71 5.66 -3.70
CA TRP A 107 4.88 6.13 -5.07
C TRP A 107 6.33 5.96 -5.53
N GLY A 108 6.53 5.50 -6.77
CA GLY A 108 7.86 5.22 -7.32
C GLY A 108 8.49 3.88 -6.91
N ARG A 109 7.84 3.08 -6.05
CA ARG A 109 8.28 1.70 -5.71
C ARG A 109 7.56 0.61 -6.49
N GLU A 110 6.98 0.96 -7.64
CA GLU A 110 6.10 0.08 -8.42
C GLU A 110 6.84 -1.08 -9.10
N SER A 111 8.15 -0.93 -9.33
CA SER A 111 8.99 -1.94 -9.98
C SER A 111 9.91 -2.67 -8.99
N GLY A 112 9.60 -2.62 -7.70
CA GLY A 112 10.39 -3.29 -6.66
C GLY A 112 10.25 -4.83 -6.70
N PRO A 113 11.27 -5.58 -6.26
CA PRO A 113 11.28 -7.05 -6.29
C PRO A 113 10.17 -7.68 -5.42
N ASP A 114 9.68 -6.95 -4.41
CA ASP A 114 8.58 -7.37 -3.57
C ASP A 114 7.27 -7.52 -4.36
N LEU A 115 7.07 -6.76 -5.44
CA LEU A 115 5.89 -6.91 -6.28
C LEU A 115 5.88 -8.26 -6.98
N ASP A 116 7.04 -8.75 -7.44
CA ASP A 116 7.16 -10.06 -8.06
C ASP A 116 6.96 -11.18 -7.05
N TRP A 117 7.39 -10.98 -5.80
CA TRP A 117 7.05 -11.89 -4.72
C TRP A 117 5.54 -11.98 -4.49
N PHE A 118 4.83 -10.84 -4.43
CA PHE A 118 3.36 -10.85 -4.29
C PHE A 118 2.68 -11.53 -5.49
N ARG A 119 3.16 -11.29 -6.71
CA ARG A 119 2.67 -11.99 -7.91
C ARG A 119 2.86 -13.51 -7.80
N ALA A 120 4.01 -13.96 -7.33
CA ALA A 120 4.31 -15.37 -7.13
C ALA A 120 3.41 -16.01 -6.04
N GLU A 121 3.24 -15.34 -4.90
CA GLU A 121 2.38 -15.83 -3.81
C GLU A 121 0.91 -15.87 -4.21
N ILE A 122 0.42 -14.85 -4.93
CA ILE A 122 -0.93 -14.89 -5.51
C ILE A 122 -1.03 -16.06 -6.49
N ARG A 123 -0.08 -16.22 -7.42
CA ARG A 123 -0.13 -17.33 -8.38
C ARG A 123 -0.12 -18.70 -7.69
N LYS A 124 0.67 -18.85 -6.62
CA LYS A 124 0.69 -20.06 -5.78
C LYS A 124 -0.66 -20.31 -5.11
N ALA A 125 -1.28 -19.28 -4.53
CA ALA A 125 -2.59 -19.37 -3.91
C ALA A 125 -3.71 -19.78 -4.89
N TYR A 126 -3.52 -19.52 -6.18
CA TYR A 126 -4.46 -19.85 -7.26
C TYR A 126 -3.99 -21.05 -8.12
N GLY A 127 -3.19 -21.95 -7.54
CA GLY A 127 -2.82 -23.22 -8.18
C GLY A 127 -1.99 -23.05 -9.46
N GLY A 128 -1.11 -22.04 -9.50
CA GLY A 128 -0.25 -21.76 -10.64
C GLY A 128 -0.93 -20.94 -11.75
N ARG A 129 -2.21 -20.55 -11.58
CA ARG A 129 -2.98 -19.78 -12.56
C ARG A 129 -3.13 -18.32 -12.12
N ALA A 130 -3.47 -17.45 -13.07
CA ALA A 130 -3.86 -16.09 -12.75
C ALA A 130 -5.16 -16.10 -11.92
N PRO A 131 -5.31 -15.18 -10.94
CA PRO A 131 -6.52 -15.10 -10.15
C PRO A 131 -7.72 -14.79 -11.04
N LYS A 132 -8.82 -15.52 -10.86
CA LYS A 132 -10.10 -15.19 -11.49
C LYS A 132 -10.72 -14.03 -10.70
N VAL A 133 -10.74 -12.84 -11.31
CA VAL A 133 -11.48 -11.69 -10.79
C VAL A 133 -12.81 -11.67 -11.52
N LEU A 134 -13.87 -12.07 -10.81
CA LEU A 134 -15.24 -11.97 -11.31
C LEU A 134 -15.78 -10.58 -10.96
N ASP A 135 -16.78 -10.13 -11.71
CA ASP A 135 -17.50 -8.90 -11.39
C ASP A 135 -18.15 -9.05 -10.00
N PRO A 136 -17.79 -8.22 -9.01
CA PRO A 136 -18.35 -8.31 -7.66
C PRO A 136 -19.83 -7.91 -7.59
N PHE A 137 -20.42 -7.41 -8.68
CA PHE A 137 -21.82 -6.99 -8.76
C PHE A 137 -22.64 -7.75 -9.81
N ALA A 138 -22.08 -8.80 -10.43
CA ALA A 138 -22.81 -9.65 -11.37
C ALA A 138 -23.68 -10.72 -10.68
#